data_AF-A0A0C9ZC93-F1
#
_entry.id   AF-A0A0C9ZC93-F1
#
_cell.length_a   1.000
_cell.length_b   1.000
_cell.length_c   1.000
_cell.angle_alpha   90.00
_cell.angle_beta   90.00
_cell.angle_gamma   90.00
#
_symmetry.space_group_name_H-M   'P 1'
#
loop_
_entity.id
_entity.type
_entity.pdbx_description
1 polymer ?
#
loop_
_entity_poly.entity_id
_entity_poly.type
_entity_poly.pdbx_seq_one_letter_code
_entity_poly.pdbx_strand_id
1 'polypeptide(L)'
;MVIPAMDHIDNVFTKCIIQNAHLDPAISAALGLVKRTLNRYYSCSNSSEVYQIAMVLHPRHKLSYFQSAGWQQDWIDTAEDLVRTEFKCYVSHLLVPTNRNDNPSPLEADVNIFNHLPTLSQPKPTASAKELNSYLNADIEDVSDPIAWWYGH
;
A
#
# COMPACT_ATOMS: atom_id res chain seq x y z
N MET A 1 0.17 -5.99 8.15
CA MET A 1 -0.67 -5.30 7.14
C MET A 1 -2.08 -5.13 7.68
N VAL A 2 -2.70 -3.97 7.45
CA VAL A 2 -4.03 -3.63 8.01
C VAL A 2 -5.18 -4.18 7.15
N ILE A 3 -5.11 -4.03 5.82
CA ILE A 3 -6.17 -4.45 4.90
C ILE A 3 -6.42 -5.97 4.94
N PRO A 4 -5.40 -6.85 4.87
CA PRO A 4 -5.62 -8.30 4.94
C PRO A 4 -6.13 -8.80 6.29
N ALA A 5 -5.76 -8.13 7.39
CA ALA A 5 -6.29 -8.47 8.70
C ALA A 5 -7.80 -8.13 8.77
N MET A 6 -8.21 -6.99 8.20
CA MET A 6 -9.62 -6.61 8.10
C MET A 6 -10.41 -7.55 7.18
N ASP A 7 -9.87 -7.91 6.02
CA ASP A 7 -10.50 -8.89 5.10
C ASP A 7 -10.69 -10.25 5.76
N HIS A 8 -9.71 -10.69 6.55
CA HIS A 8 -9.82 -11.93 7.31
C HIS A 8 -10.96 -11.86 8.33
N ILE A 9 -11.05 -10.75 9.07
CA ILE A 9 -12.10 -10.52 10.05
C ILE A 9 -13.49 -10.49 9.37
N ASP A 10 -13.64 -9.78 8.26
CA ASP A 10 -14.91 -9.73 7.50
C ASP A 10 -15.31 -11.11 6.96
N ASN A 11 -14.36 -11.87 6.44
CA ASN A 11 -14.58 -13.22 5.91
C ASN A 11 -15.03 -14.19 7.02
N VAL A 12 -14.36 -14.16 8.18
CA VAL A 12 -14.75 -14.97 9.34
C VAL A 12 -16.16 -14.59 9.79
N PHE A 13 -16.48 -13.30 9.89
CA PHE A 13 -17.82 -12.86 10.27
C PHE A 13 -18.89 -13.27 9.27
N THR A 14 -18.66 -13.05 7.98
CA THR A 14 -19.60 -13.40 6.92
C THR A 14 -19.86 -14.91 6.90
N LYS A 15 -18.81 -15.73 7.08
CA LYS A 15 -18.95 -17.19 7.22
C LYS A 15 -19.76 -17.57 8.45
N CYS A 16 -19.47 -17.00 9.61
CA CYS A 16 -20.21 -17.28 10.85
C CYS A 16 -21.70 -16.93 10.71
N ILE A 17 -22.04 -15.84 10.02
CA ILE A 17 -23.43 -15.42 9.78
C ILE A 17 -24.13 -16.39 8.84
N ILE A 18 -23.49 -16.76 7.71
CA ILE A 18 -24.06 -17.69 6.74
C ILE A 18 -24.26 -19.08 7.36
N GLN A 19 -23.34 -19.52 8.22
CA GLN A 19 -23.40 -20.83 8.87
C GLN A 19 -24.41 -20.88 10.02
N ASN A 20 -24.71 -19.74 10.66
CA ASN A 20 -25.66 -19.67 11.77
C ASN A 20 -26.90 -18.87 11.34
N ALA A 21 -27.76 -19.48 10.51
CA ALA A 21 -29.00 -18.85 10.05
C ALA A 21 -30.02 -18.55 11.19
N HIS A 22 -29.82 -19.10 12.39
CA HIS A 22 -30.66 -18.91 13.58
C HIS A 22 -29.88 -18.26 14.75
N LEU A 23 -29.23 -17.13 14.50
CA LEU A 23 -28.60 -16.34 15.57
C LEU A 23 -29.64 -15.60 16.41
N ASP A 24 -29.35 -15.48 17.71
CA ASP A 24 -30.16 -14.67 18.62
C ASP A 24 -30.26 -13.21 18.13
N PRO A 25 -31.42 -12.54 18.29
CA PRO A 25 -31.60 -11.14 17.88
C PRO A 25 -30.54 -10.18 18.44
N ALA A 26 -30.05 -10.40 19.66
CA ALA A 26 -29.00 -9.56 20.26
C ALA A 26 -27.65 -9.74 19.56
N ILE A 27 -27.32 -10.97 19.15
CA ILE A 27 -26.08 -11.27 18.41
C ILE A 27 -26.17 -10.66 16.99
N SER A 28 -27.34 -10.75 16.36
CA SER A 28 -27.58 -10.12 15.05
C SER A 28 -27.43 -8.59 15.11
N ALA A 29 -27.93 -7.95 16.17
CA ALA A 29 -27.74 -6.52 16.39
C ALA A 29 -26.26 -6.14 16.60
N ALA A 30 -25.53 -6.92 17.41
CA ALA A 30 -24.09 -6.74 17.62
C ALA A 30 -23.30 -6.90 16.32
N LEU A 31 -23.64 -7.89 15.48
CA LEU A 31 -23.02 -8.08 14.17
C LEU A 31 -23.29 -6.92 13.22
N GLY A 32 -24.49 -6.36 13.23
CA GLY A 32 -24.81 -5.15 12.48
C GLY A 32 -23.92 -3.96 12.88
N LEU A 33 -23.64 -3.80 14.18
CA LEU A 33 -22.74 -2.77 14.70
C LEU A 33 -21.28 -3.01 14.28
N VAL A 34 -20.81 -4.26 14.35
CA VAL A 34 -19.46 -4.65 13.92
C VAL A 34 -19.29 -4.37 12.42
N LYS A 35 -20.26 -4.76 11.59
CA LYS A 35 -20.22 -4.51 10.14
C LYS A 35 -20.17 -3.03 9.78
N ARG A 36 -20.97 -2.19 10.45
CA ARG A 36 -20.92 -0.72 10.27
C ARG A 36 -19.56 -0.15 10.66
N THR A 37 -19.01 -0.61 11.77
CA THR A 37 -17.69 -0.20 12.24
C THR A 37 -16.62 -0.59 11.23
N LEU A 38 -16.64 -1.82 10.74
CA LEU A 38 -15.69 -2.33 9.76
C LEU A 38 -15.77 -1.56 8.44
N ASN A 39 -16.98 -1.27 7.94
CA ASN A 39 -17.17 -0.46 6.74
C ASN A 39 -16.61 0.97 6.88
N ARG A 40 -16.71 1.57 8.07
CA ARG A 40 -16.08 2.86 8.37
C ARG A 40 -14.56 2.77 8.29
N TYR A 41 -13.96 1.69 8.80
CA TYR A 41 -12.52 1.47 8.70
C TYR A 41 -12.06 1.21 7.27
N TYR A 42 -12.82 0.49 6.45
CA TYR A 42 -12.55 0.38 5.02
C TYR A 42 -12.59 1.73 4.33
N SER A 43 -13.55 2.59 4.67
CA SER A 43 -13.63 3.95 4.12
C SER A 43 -12.38 4.77 4.44
N CYS A 44 -11.87 4.69 5.68
CA CYS A 44 -10.63 5.38 6.07
C CYS A 44 -9.38 4.76 5.44
N SER A 45 -9.26 3.43 5.41
CA SER A 45 -8.07 2.73 4.92
C SER A 45 -7.96 2.83 3.38
N ASN A 46 -9.08 2.74 2.68
CA ASN A 46 -9.13 2.91 1.23
C ASN A 46 -9.00 4.38 0.80
N SER A 47 -9.23 5.35 1.71
CA SER A 47 -8.98 6.78 1.41
C SER A 47 -7.50 7.17 1.51
N SER A 48 -6.64 6.32 2.07
CA SER A 48 -5.22 6.63 2.20
C SER A 48 -4.44 6.02 1.05
N GLU A 49 -3.97 6.90 0.17
CA GLU A 49 -3.09 6.59 -0.95
C GLU A 49 -1.85 5.78 -0.52
N VAL A 50 -1.29 6.13 0.64
CA VAL A 50 -0.12 5.45 1.21
C VAL A 50 -0.37 3.97 1.49
N TYR A 51 -1.54 3.62 2.02
CA TYR A 51 -1.87 2.22 2.30
C TYR A 51 -2.10 1.41 1.02
N GLN A 52 -2.68 2.04 -0.01
CA GLN A 52 -2.84 1.40 -1.33
C GLN A 52 -1.47 1.12 -1.95
N ILE A 53 -0.58 2.12 -1.97
CA ILE A 53 0.76 2.00 -2.51
C ILE A 53 1.58 0.94 -1.77
N ALA A 54 1.54 0.95 -0.43
CA ALA A 54 2.27 -0.02 0.38
C ALA A 54 1.81 -1.47 0.14
N MET A 55 0.53 -1.69 -0.11
CA MET A 55 0.00 -3.02 -0.43
C MET A 55 0.42 -3.50 -1.82
N VAL A 56 0.37 -2.62 -2.83
CA VAL A 56 0.78 -2.95 -4.21
C VAL A 56 2.30 -3.19 -4.28
N LEU A 57 3.08 -2.48 -3.48
CA LEU A 57 4.52 -2.69 -3.36
C LEU A 57 4.91 -3.89 -2.48
N HIS A 58 3.95 -4.61 -1.89
CA HIS A 58 4.29 -5.76 -1.06
C HIS A 58 4.64 -6.99 -1.92
N PRO A 59 5.83 -7.60 -1.80
CA PRO A 59 6.31 -8.68 -2.69
C PRO A 59 5.40 -9.91 -2.70
N ARG A 60 4.77 -10.19 -1.55
CA ARG A 60 3.81 -11.29 -1.36
C ARG A 60 2.37 -11.02 -1.80
N HIS A 61 1.97 -9.77 -2.02
CA HIS A 61 0.56 -9.43 -2.22
C HIS A 61 0.30 -8.75 -3.56
N LYS A 62 1.16 -7.83 -4.00
CA LYS A 62 1.06 -7.11 -5.28
C LYS A 62 -0.39 -6.78 -5.65
N LEU A 63 -0.73 -6.83 -6.94
CA LEU A 63 -2.12 -6.69 -7.43
C LEU A 63 -2.90 -8.01 -7.32
N SER A 64 -2.21 -9.15 -7.33
CA SER A 64 -2.80 -10.49 -7.30
C SER A 64 -3.59 -10.78 -6.03
N TYR A 65 -3.20 -10.21 -4.89
CA TYR A 65 -3.95 -10.31 -3.65
C TYR A 65 -5.37 -9.76 -3.83
N PHE A 66 -5.51 -8.55 -4.38
CA PHE A 66 -6.80 -7.89 -4.55
C PHE A 66 -7.70 -8.63 -5.53
N GLN A 67 -7.11 -9.18 -6.60
CA GLN A 67 -7.81 -10.06 -7.54
C GLN A 67 -8.33 -11.31 -6.82
N SER A 68 -7.50 -11.96 -6.00
CA SER A 68 -7.89 -13.17 -5.24
C SER A 68 -8.90 -12.90 -4.12
N ALA A 69 -8.87 -11.70 -3.54
CA ALA A 69 -9.77 -11.25 -2.49
C ALA A 69 -11.11 -10.71 -3.05
N GLY A 70 -11.27 -10.65 -4.37
CA GLY A 70 -12.52 -10.25 -5.02
C GLY A 70 -12.82 -8.75 -4.93
N TRP A 71 -11.78 -7.91 -4.84
CA TRP A 71 -11.94 -6.46 -4.86
C TRP A 71 -12.41 -5.98 -6.25
N GLN A 72 -13.07 -4.82 -6.29
CA GLN A 72 -13.56 -4.24 -7.54
C GLN A 72 -12.39 -3.90 -8.47
N GLN A 73 -12.50 -4.26 -9.75
CA GLN A 73 -11.44 -4.02 -10.74
C GLN A 73 -11.07 -2.53 -10.83
N ASP A 74 -12.08 -1.65 -10.84
CA ASP A 74 -11.86 -0.19 -10.85
C ASP A 74 -10.97 0.29 -9.70
N TRP A 75 -11.08 -0.36 -8.52
CA TRP A 75 -10.24 -0.05 -7.37
C TRP A 75 -8.80 -0.53 -7.58
N ILE A 76 -8.62 -1.73 -8.13
CA ILE A 76 -7.31 -2.29 -8.46
C ILE A 76 -6.59 -1.39 -9.49
N ASP A 77 -7.31 -0.97 -10.52
CA ASP A 77 -6.80 -0.10 -11.57
C ASP A 77 -6.42 1.28 -10.99
N THR A 78 -7.25 1.82 -10.09
CA THR A 78 -6.96 3.09 -9.39
C THR A 78 -5.70 2.98 -8.52
N ALA A 79 -5.55 1.88 -7.78
CA ALA A 79 -4.38 1.65 -6.94
C ALA A 79 -3.11 1.46 -7.78
N GLU A 80 -3.19 0.80 -8.93
CA GLU A 80 -2.08 0.67 -9.87
C GLU A 80 -1.68 2.04 -10.45
N ASP A 81 -2.66 2.84 -10.91
CA ASP A 81 -2.39 4.16 -11.47
C ASP A 81 -1.78 5.12 -10.44
N LEU A 82 -2.27 5.07 -9.20
CA LEU A 82 -1.73 5.82 -8.09
C LEU A 82 -0.25 5.51 -7.86
N VAL A 83 0.12 4.23 -7.79
CA VAL A 83 1.52 3.78 -7.63
C VAL A 83 2.38 4.25 -8.80
N ARG A 84 1.88 4.15 -10.03
CA ARG A 84 2.59 4.62 -11.22
C ARG A 84 2.79 6.12 -11.21
N THR A 85 1.79 6.88 -10.77
CA THR A 85 1.82 8.34 -10.71
C THR A 85 2.82 8.81 -9.66
N GLU A 86 2.76 8.26 -8.45
CA GLU A 86 3.72 8.58 -7.39
C GLU A 86 5.16 8.19 -7.76
N PHE A 87 5.35 7.02 -8.37
CA PHE A 87 6.67 6.60 -8.84
C PHE A 87 7.23 7.53 -9.92
N LYS A 88 6.39 7.94 -10.89
CA LYS A 88 6.78 8.93 -11.91
C LYS A 88 7.12 10.27 -11.29
N CYS A 89 6.35 10.72 -10.30
CA CYS A 89 6.61 11.96 -9.56
C CYS A 89 7.97 11.87 -8.86
N TYR A 90 8.20 10.81 -8.10
CA TYR A 90 9.48 10.55 -7.42
C TYR A 90 10.67 10.57 -8.37
N VAL A 91 10.59 9.84 -9.49
CA VAL A 91 11.66 9.82 -10.51
C VAL A 91 11.85 11.20 -11.15
N SER A 92 10.76 11.94 -11.42
CA SER A 92 10.84 13.29 -12.00
C SER A 92 11.51 14.28 -11.05
N HIS A 93 11.17 14.22 -9.75
CA HIS A 93 11.79 15.04 -8.71
C HIS A 93 13.29 14.74 -8.52
N LEU A 94 13.71 13.49 -8.73
CA LEU A 94 15.12 13.09 -8.74
C LEU A 94 15.88 13.52 -10.00
N LEU A 95 15.20 13.65 -11.14
CA LEU A 95 15.79 14.00 -12.43
C LEU A 95 15.88 15.52 -12.67
N VAL A 96 15.27 16.37 -11.83
CA VAL A 96 15.55 17.81 -11.86
C VAL A 96 17.00 18.01 -11.41
N PRO A 97 17.92 18.45 -12.28
CA PRO A 97 19.25 18.78 -11.82
C PRO A 97 19.11 19.98 -10.89
N THR A 98 19.46 19.82 -9.62
CA THR A 98 19.80 20.96 -8.76
C THR A 98 20.95 21.69 -9.44
N ASN A 99 20.61 22.67 -10.27
CA ASN A 99 21.54 23.64 -10.82
C ASN A 99 21.82 24.64 -9.70
N ARG A 100 22.52 24.18 -8.64
CA ARG A 100 22.98 25.02 -7.53
C ARG A 100 24.37 25.55 -7.88
N ASN A 101 24.41 26.47 -8.84
CA ASN A 101 25.36 27.57 -8.77
C ASN A 101 24.65 28.67 -7.98
N ASP A 102 24.93 28.76 -6.68
CA ASP A 102 25.14 30.01 -5.94
C ASP A 102 25.10 29.75 -4.43
N ASN A 103 26.16 30.26 -3.79
CA ASN A 103 26.42 30.53 -2.36
C ASN A 103 25.44 29.99 -1.29
N PRO A 104 25.95 29.35 -0.22
CA PRO A 104 25.11 28.81 0.84
C PRO A 104 24.48 29.94 1.68
N SER A 105 23.17 30.13 1.49
CA SER A 105 22.31 30.79 2.49
C SER A 105 21.87 29.74 3.52
N PRO A 106 21.99 29.98 4.84
CA PRO A 106 21.72 28.97 5.90
C PRO A 106 20.26 28.56 6.11
N LEU A 107 19.34 28.90 5.21
CA LEU A 107 17.91 28.68 5.41
C LEU A 107 17.37 27.99 4.16
N GLU A 108 16.71 26.84 4.36
CA GLU A 108 16.12 25.95 3.35
C GLU A 108 16.98 24.75 2.90
N ALA A 109 17.65 24.12 3.86
CA ALA A 109 17.92 22.69 3.79
C ALA A 109 16.84 21.92 4.57
N ASP A 110 16.34 20.87 3.92
CA ASP A 110 15.67 19.71 4.53
C ASP A 110 14.16 19.77 4.79
N VAL A 111 13.40 19.73 3.70
CA VAL A 111 11.95 19.42 3.74
C VAL A 111 11.69 17.95 4.12
N ASN A 112 12.64 17.03 3.94
CA ASN A 112 12.43 15.60 4.22
C ASN A 112 13.40 15.07 5.29
N ILE A 113 12.87 14.92 6.51
CA ILE A 113 13.56 14.35 7.68
C ILE A 113 14.15 12.94 7.42
N PHE A 114 13.63 12.24 6.41
CA PHE A 114 14.06 10.90 6.02
C PHE A 114 15.40 10.85 5.29
N ASN A 115 15.87 11.98 4.72
CA ASN A 115 17.14 12.04 3.99
C ASN A 115 18.37 11.87 4.90
N HIS A 116 18.20 12.07 6.21
CA HIS A 116 19.26 11.97 7.21
C HIS A 116 19.36 10.61 7.87
N LEU A 117 18.48 9.67 7.51
CA LEU A 117 18.54 8.32 8.04
C LEU A 117 19.56 7.50 7.22
N PRO A 118 20.69 7.07 7.82
CA PRO A 118 21.71 6.29 7.12
C PRO A 118 21.15 4.98 6.54
N THR A 119 20.08 4.46 7.14
CA THR A 119 19.33 3.28 6.68
C THR A 119 18.50 3.49 5.42
N LEU A 120 18.18 4.74 5.06
CA LEU A 120 17.36 5.10 3.88
C LEU A 120 18.15 5.86 2.82
N SER A 121 19.49 5.88 2.94
CA SER A 121 20.36 6.56 1.98
C SER A 121 20.16 5.96 0.59
N GLN A 122 19.71 6.81 -0.34
CA GLN A 122 19.16 6.41 -1.63
C GLN A 122 20.18 5.66 -2.51
N PRO A 123 19.79 4.51 -3.11
CA PRO A 123 20.49 3.97 -4.27
C PRO A 123 20.39 4.94 -5.45
N LYS A 124 21.45 5.01 -6.28
CA LYS A 124 21.48 5.83 -7.51
C LYS A 124 20.27 5.52 -8.40
N PRO A 125 19.59 6.54 -8.97
CA PRO A 125 18.41 6.32 -9.78
C PRO A 125 18.80 5.84 -11.17
N THR A 126 18.96 4.53 -11.35
CA THR A 126 18.80 3.87 -12.66
C THR A 126 17.34 3.50 -12.95
N ALA A 127 16.46 3.76 -11.98
CA ALA A 127 15.08 3.31 -11.97
C ALA A 127 14.19 4.00 -13.02
N SER A 128 14.15 3.41 -14.20
CA SER A 128 13.18 3.78 -15.23
C SER A 128 11.81 3.20 -14.90
N ALA A 129 10.72 3.76 -15.48
CA ALA A 129 9.37 3.19 -15.37
C ALA A 129 9.27 1.71 -15.80
N LYS A 130 10.29 1.16 -16.47
CA LYS A 130 10.39 -0.27 -16.79
C LYS A 130 10.64 -1.14 -15.57
N GLU A 131 11.33 -0.65 -14.54
CA GLU A 131 11.61 -1.41 -13.32
C GLU A 131 10.34 -1.65 -12.50
N LEU A 132 9.51 -0.62 -12.32
CA LEU A 132 8.20 -0.80 -11.67
C LEU A 132 7.32 -1.79 -12.43
N ASN A 133 7.31 -1.72 -13.76
CA ASN A 133 6.60 -2.70 -14.59
C ASN A 133 7.17 -4.11 -14.46
N SER A 134 8.50 -4.25 -14.40
CA SER A 134 9.16 -5.53 -14.20
C SER A 134 8.81 -6.13 -12.83
N TYR A 135 8.75 -5.29 -11.79
CA TYR A 135 8.38 -5.70 -10.45
C TYR A 135 6.91 -6.14 -10.34
N LEU A 136 5.99 -5.36 -10.91
CA LEU A 136 4.56 -5.67 -10.88
C LEU A 136 4.21 -6.93 -11.69
N ASN A 137 4.95 -7.22 -12.76
CA ASN A 137 4.77 -8.43 -13.57
C ASN A 137 5.56 -9.65 -13.07
N ALA A 138 6.54 -9.47 -12.18
CA ALA A 138 7.26 -10.59 -11.58
C ALA A 138 6.33 -11.40 -10.67
N ASP A 139 6.63 -12.70 -10.53
CA ASP A 139 5.85 -13.59 -9.67
C ASP A 139 5.83 -13.11 -8.20
N ILE A 140 4.83 -13.59 -7.46
CA ILE A 140 4.66 -13.29 -6.04
C ILE A 140 5.72 -14.08 -5.25
N GLU A 141 6.43 -13.40 -4.37
CA GLU A 141 7.43 -14.03 -3.51
C GLU A 141 6.86 -14.26 -2.09
N ASP A 142 7.01 -15.48 -1.56
CA ASP A 142 6.57 -15.79 -0.20
C ASP A 142 7.57 -15.22 0.82
N VAL A 143 7.37 -13.96 1.17
CA VAL A 143 8.26 -13.19 2.03
C VAL A 143 7.59 -12.94 3.37
N SER A 144 8.25 -13.37 4.46
CA SER A 144 7.78 -13.13 5.83
C SER A 144 8.07 -11.71 6.33
N ASP A 145 9.15 -11.08 5.88
CA ASP A 145 9.50 -9.70 6.20
C ASP A 145 9.69 -8.88 4.90
N PRO A 146 8.65 -8.14 4.46
CA PRO A 146 8.71 -7.39 3.22
C PRO A 146 9.73 -6.24 3.28
N ILE A 147 10.01 -5.69 4.46
CA ILE A 147 10.96 -4.58 4.61
C ILE A 147 12.39 -5.10 4.47
N ALA A 148 12.70 -6.22 5.13
CA ALA A 148 14.01 -6.87 4.98
C ALA A 148 14.28 -7.30 3.51
N TRP A 149 13.25 -7.72 2.78
CA TRP A 149 13.37 -8.11 1.38
C TRP A 149 13.80 -6.96 0.47
N TRP A 150 13.24 -5.76 0.68
CA TRP A 150 13.61 -4.55 -0.07
C TRP A 150 15.04 -4.08 0.18
N TYR A 151 15.71 -4.51 1.25
CA TYR A 151 17.14 -4.23 1.47
C TYR A 151 18.05 -5.23 0.76
N GLY A 152 17.53 -6.39 0.38
CA GLY A 152 18.31 -7.46 -0.27
C GLY A 152 18.29 -7.43 -1.80
N HIS A 153 17.45 -6.59 -2.41
CA HIS A 153 17.21 -6.45 -3.85
C HIS A 153 17.31 -4.99 -4.28
#